data_AF-A0A6G8J9I5-F1
#
_entry.id   AF-A0A6G8J9I5-F1
#
_cell.length_a   1.000
_cell.length_b   1.000
_cell.length_c   1.000
_cell.angle_alpha   90.00
_cell.angle_beta   90.00
_cell.angle_gamma   90.00
#
_symmetry.space_group_name_H-M   'P 1'
#
loop_
_entity.id
_entity.type
_entity.pdbx_description
1 polymer ?
#
loop_
_entity_poly.entity_id
_entity_poly.type
_entity_poly.pdbx_seq_one_letter_code
_entity_poly.pdbx_strand_id
1 'polypeptide(L)'
;MKREQLNADFYQQAVRFADNFANPDREEFLSETADRQAFEQKLLAKHHLQNASLKRPLVAGGLLLAVVLAVGSVFYWQTGRYQQVQQGERALQTFLQQKAEESSEQRNDRYIISLQNQLRQNANNGDLWFELGQAYSLNNDFDAAMVCYHNALTVLGRKAAVIGAMATAEYYRHKQKLSPQAKAWIDEALQLDPKESASLLLLASEAFLNNNPQQAREYWLQVLDGENQAIDRREIIQSIKMAEQMSQALDK
;
A
#
# COMPACT_ATOMS: atom_id res chain seq x y z
N MET A 1 -36.36 -38.92 27.75
CA MET A 1 -37.67 -38.58 28.36
C MET A 1 -37.45 -38.39 29.85
N LYS A 2 -37.86 -37.25 30.40
CA LYS A 2 -37.44 -36.77 31.73
C LYS A 2 -38.10 -37.61 32.82
N ARG A 3 -37.31 -38.07 33.79
CA ARG A 3 -37.75 -38.79 35.00
C ARG A 3 -38.96 -38.14 35.70
N GLU A 4 -39.08 -36.82 35.63
CA GLU A 4 -40.24 -36.06 36.13
C GLU A 4 -41.56 -36.42 35.42
N GLN A 5 -41.55 -36.55 34.09
CA GLN A 5 -42.76 -36.92 33.33
C GLN A 5 -43.17 -38.36 33.67
N LEU A 6 -42.21 -39.27 33.73
CA LEU A 6 -42.46 -40.66 34.09
C LEU A 6 -43.02 -40.80 35.51
N ASN A 7 -42.48 -40.06 36.49
CA ASN A 7 -43.00 -40.06 37.86
C ASN A 7 -44.41 -39.46 37.96
N ALA A 8 -44.71 -38.42 37.17
CA ALA A 8 -46.06 -37.84 37.12
C ALA A 8 -47.08 -38.83 36.53
N ASP A 9 -46.70 -39.56 35.48
CA ASP A 9 -47.56 -40.57 34.84
C ASP A 9 -47.85 -41.74 35.80
N PHE A 10 -46.84 -42.23 36.54
CA PHE A 10 -47.03 -43.28 37.54
C PHE A 10 -47.94 -42.85 38.69
N TYR A 11 -47.84 -41.59 39.14
CA TYR A 11 -48.76 -41.06 40.15
C TYR A 11 -50.21 -41.05 39.64
N GLN A 12 -50.45 -40.55 38.43
CA GLN A 12 -51.79 -40.55 37.84
C GLN A 12 -52.35 -41.95 37.69
N GLN A 13 -51.52 -42.93 37.32
CA GLN A 13 -51.93 -44.32 37.23
C GLN A 13 -52.29 -44.90 38.61
N ALA A 14 -51.51 -44.60 39.65
CA ALA A 14 -51.80 -45.02 41.01
C ALA A 14 -53.12 -44.43 41.53
N VAL A 15 -53.38 -43.14 41.29
CA VAL A 15 -54.65 -42.50 41.66
C VAL A 15 -55.84 -43.16 40.96
N ARG A 16 -55.72 -43.49 39.67
CA ARG A 16 -56.79 -44.21 38.94
C ARG A 16 -57.00 -45.62 39.47
N PHE A 17 -55.92 -46.29 39.89
CA PHE A 17 -56.01 -47.63 40.47
C PHE A 17 -56.77 -47.65 41.81
N ALA A 18 -56.80 -46.51 42.51
CA ALA A 18 -57.55 -46.36 43.77
C ALA A 18 -59.05 -46.64 43.61
N ASP A 19 -59.62 -46.48 42.41
CA ASP A 19 -61.04 -46.72 42.11
C ASP A 19 -61.47 -48.19 42.27
N ASN A 20 -60.50 -49.11 42.34
CA ASN A 20 -60.74 -50.54 42.52
C ASN A 20 -60.91 -50.95 44.01
N PHE A 21 -60.71 -50.02 44.94
CA PHE A 21 -60.85 -50.28 46.38
C PHE A 21 -62.20 -49.76 46.90
N ALA A 22 -62.78 -50.48 47.86
CA ALA A 22 -63.96 -50.02 48.59
C ALA A 22 -63.54 -48.99 49.67
N ASN A 23 -64.49 -48.15 50.11
CA ASN A 23 -64.26 -47.29 51.28
C ASN A 23 -64.25 -48.16 52.56
N PRO A 24 -63.29 -47.99 53.49
CA PRO A 24 -62.38 -46.84 53.67
C PRO A 24 -60.98 -46.95 53.03
N ASP A 25 -60.57 -48.12 52.54
CA ASP A 25 -59.20 -48.38 52.06
C ASP A 25 -58.77 -47.47 50.89
N ARG A 26 -59.73 -47.04 50.08
CA ARG A 26 -59.49 -46.08 48.97
C ARG A 26 -58.97 -44.73 49.48
N GLU A 27 -59.52 -44.20 50.57
CA GLU A 27 -59.12 -42.90 51.11
C GLU A 27 -57.72 -42.95 51.71
N GLU A 28 -57.39 -44.04 52.41
CA GLU A 28 -56.06 -44.27 52.96
C GLU A 28 -55.01 -44.38 51.85
N PHE A 29 -55.29 -45.15 50.80
CA PHE A 29 -54.38 -45.30 49.66
C PHE A 29 -54.15 -43.98 48.90
N LEU A 30 -55.21 -43.18 48.71
CA LEU A 30 -55.09 -41.85 48.09
C LEU A 30 -54.26 -40.89 48.95
N SER A 31 -54.40 -40.94 50.27
CA SER A 31 -53.57 -40.14 51.19
C SER A 31 -52.10 -40.53 51.09
N GLU A 32 -51.79 -41.83 51.14
CA GLU A 32 -50.41 -42.31 51.11
C GLU A 32 -49.73 -42.00 49.75
N THR A 33 -50.46 -42.16 48.64
CA THR A 33 -49.92 -41.84 47.31
C THR A 33 -49.64 -40.34 47.17
N ALA A 34 -50.52 -39.47 47.67
CA ALA A 34 -50.30 -38.03 47.68
C ALA A 34 -49.08 -37.63 48.52
N ASP A 35 -48.90 -38.24 49.70
CA ASP A 35 -47.73 -38.01 50.55
C ASP A 35 -46.42 -38.44 49.89
N ARG A 36 -46.42 -39.61 49.23
CA ARG A 36 -45.27 -40.09 48.45
C ARG A 36 -44.93 -39.14 47.30
N GLN A 37 -45.92 -38.65 46.57
CA GLN A 37 -45.69 -37.68 45.49
C GLN A 37 -45.09 -36.38 46.02
N ALA A 38 -45.64 -35.86 47.13
CA ALA A 38 -45.14 -34.65 47.77
C ALA A 38 -43.69 -34.83 48.28
N PHE A 39 -43.35 -36.02 48.78
CA PHE A 39 -41.99 -36.36 49.18
C PHE A 39 -41.01 -36.38 47.99
N GLU A 40 -41.37 -37.04 46.89
CA GLU A 40 -40.55 -37.10 45.69
C GLU A 40 -40.31 -35.74 45.05
N GLN A 41 -41.36 -34.90 44.96
CA GLN A 41 -41.24 -33.53 44.45
C GLN A 41 -40.27 -32.69 45.30
N LYS A 42 -40.33 -32.81 46.63
CA LYS A 42 -39.38 -32.14 47.54
C LYS A 42 -37.94 -32.64 47.34
N LEU A 43 -37.76 -33.94 47.08
CA LEU A 43 -36.44 -34.54 46.84
C LEU A 43 -35.83 -34.04 45.52
N LEU A 44 -36.63 -33.99 44.45
CA LEU A 44 -36.21 -33.51 43.13
C LEU A 44 -35.85 -32.02 43.16
N ALA A 45 -36.64 -31.19 43.83
CA ALA A 45 -36.34 -29.76 44.02
C ALA A 45 -35.01 -29.56 44.76
N LYS A 46 -34.74 -30.35 45.81
CA LYS A 46 -33.47 -30.31 46.56
C LYS A 46 -32.27 -30.71 45.69
N HIS A 47 -32.43 -31.74 44.85
CA HIS A 47 -31.38 -32.19 43.93
C HIS A 47 -31.08 -31.19 42.82
N HIS A 48 -32.09 -30.51 42.27
CA HIS A 48 -31.89 -29.44 41.27
C HIS A 48 -31.10 -28.25 41.84
N LEU A 49 -31.37 -27.87 43.09
CA LEU A 49 -30.63 -26.79 43.76
C LEU A 49 -29.17 -27.18 44.09
N GLN A 50 -28.91 -28.44 44.41
CA GLN A 50 -27.55 -28.91 44.73
C GLN A 50 -26.66 -29.10 43.48
N ASN A 51 -27.23 -29.47 42.34
CA ASN A 51 -26.46 -29.74 41.11
C ASN A 51 -26.22 -28.51 40.22
N ALA A 52 -26.75 -27.33 40.57
CA ALA A 52 -26.43 -26.06 39.92
C ALA A 52 -25.09 -25.46 40.40
N SER A 53 -24.08 -26.29 40.64
CA SER A 53 -22.74 -25.79 41.00
C SER A 53 -22.02 -25.30 39.75
N LEU A 54 -22.17 -24.00 39.47
CA LEU A 54 -21.20 -23.29 38.63
C LEU A 54 -19.80 -23.68 39.11
N LYS A 55 -18.97 -24.21 38.22
CA LYS A 55 -17.59 -24.63 38.53
C LYS A 55 -16.81 -23.42 39.02
N ARG A 56 -16.84 -23.20 40.35
CA ARG A 56 -16.28 -22.05 41.07
C ARG A 56 -14.86 -21.64 40.65
N PRO A 57 -13.90 -22.55 40.34
CA PRO A 57 -12.56 -22.13 39.94
C PRO A 57 -12.50 -21.49 38.54
N LEU A 58 -13.35 -21.90 37.60
CA LEU A 58 -13.40 -21.30 36.25
C LEU A 58 -14.00 -19.89 36.28
N VAL A 59 -15.04 -19.69 37.10
CA VAL A 59 -15.65 -18.38 37.32
C VAL A 59 -14.67 -17.44 38.03
N ALA A 60 -13.98 -17.94 39.07
CA ALA A 60 -12.95 -17.17 39.77
C ALA A 60 -11.77 -16.79 38.87
N GLY A 61 -11.29 -17.72 38.03
CA GLY A 61 -10.24 -17.44 37.05
C GLY A 61 -10.66 -16.42 35.99
N GLY A 62 -11.89 -16.52 35.47
CA GLY A 62 -12.45 -15.55 34.53
C GLY A 62 -12.60 -14.15 35.14
N LEU A 63 -13.04 -14.07 36.40
CA LEU A 63 -13.13 -12.80 37.13
C LEU A 63 -11.76 -12.16 37.37
N LEU A 64 -10.74 -12.95 37.75
CA LEU A 64 -9.37 -12.46 37.89
C LEU A 64 -8.81 -11.91 36.57
N LEU A 65 -9.01 -12.62 35.47
CA LEU A 65 -8.60 -12.16 34.14
C LEU A 65 -9.30 -10.84 33.77
N ALA A 66 -10.60 -10.75 34.01
CA ALA A 66 -11.37 -9.53 33.75
C ALA A 66 -10.86 -8.34 34.57
N VAL A 67 -10.51 -8.56 35.85
CA VAL A 67 -9.93 -7.52 36.71
C VAL A 67 -8.57 -7.08 36.19
N VAL A 68 -7.69 -8.01 35.78
CA VAL A 68 -6.37 -7.67 35.22
C VAL A 68 -6.50 -6.85 33.94
N LEU A 69 -7.41 -7.23 33.03
CA LEU A 69 -7.68 -6.48 31.81
C LEU A 69 -8.27 -5.09 32.11
N ALA A 70 -9.17 -4.99 33.08
CA ALA A 70 -9.78 -3.73 33.49
C ALA A 70 -8.74 -2.78 34.08
N VAL A 71 -7.90 -3.26 35.00
CA VAL A 71 -6.82 -2.46 35.61
C VAL A 71 -5.81 -2.03 34.53
N GLY A 72 -5.43 -2.93 33.63
CA GLY A 72 -4.54 -2.60 32.51
C GLY A 72 -5.12 -1.53 31.57
N SER A 73 -6.42 -1.62 31.28
CA SER A 73 -7.13 -0.66 30.43
C SER A 73 -7.23 0.72 31.09
N VAL A 74 -7.56 0.76 32.39
CA VAL A 74 -7.61 2.01 33.17
C VAL A 74 -6.23 2.65 33.25
N PHE A 75 -5.18 1.87 33.49
CA PHE A 75 -3.81 2.37 33.52
C PHE A 75 -3.37 2.92 32.15
N TYR A 76 -3.68 2.21 31.07
CA TYR A 76 -3.41 2.66 29.70
C TYR A 76 -4.15 3.98 29.36
N TRP A 77 -5.38 4.13 29.84
CA TRP A 77 -6.17 5.35 29.67
C TRP A 77 -5.63 6.51 30.52
N GLN A 78 -5.33 6.27 31.81
CA GLN A 78 -4.82 7.29 32.74
C GLN A 78 -3.45 7.84 32.33
N THR A 79 -2.60 7.01 31.71
CA THR A 79 -1.28 7.44 31.21
C THR A 79 -1.35 8.27 29.92
N GLY A 80 -2.54 8.46 29.32
CA GLY A 80 -2.72 9.25 28.11
C GLY A 80 -2.10 8.62 26.85
N ARG A 81 -1.57 7.40 26.93
CA ARG A 81 -0.90 6.72 25.81
C ARG A 81 -1.81 6.52 24.60
N TYR A 82 -3.09 6.29 24.84
CA TYR A 82 -4.09 6.22 23.77
C TYR A 82 -4.13 7.49 22.92
N GLN A 83 -4.03 8.66 23.57
CA GLN A 83 -4.06 9.95 22.89
C GLN A 83 -2.77 10.16 22.07
N GLN A 84 -1.63 9.68 22.56
CA GLN A 84 -0.37 9.71 21.83
C GLN A 84 -0.39 8.81 20.58
N VAL A 85 -1.00 7.62 20.66
CA VAL A 85 -1.19 6.73 19.50
C VAL A 85 -2.10 7.40 18.47
N GLN A 86 -3.25 7.95 18.88
CA GLN A 86 -4.13 8.67 17.95
C GLN A 86 -3.46 9.88 17.29
N GLN A 87 -2.64 10.63 18.03
CA GLN A 87 -1.87 11.73 17.47
C GLN A 87 -0.85 11.25 16.45
N GLY A 88 -0.14 10.16 16.73
CA GLY A 88 0.80 9.55 15.80
C GLY A 88 0.12 9.05 14.53
N GLU A 89 -1.03 8.39 14.65
CA GLU A 89 -1.82 7.92 13.50
C GLU A 89 -2.31 9.09 12.63
N ARG A 90 -2.85 10.15 13.25
CA ARG A 90 -3.27 11.35 12.51
C ARG A 90 -2.09 12.05 11.85
N ALA A 91 -0.97 12.19 12.53
CA ALA A 91 0.24 12.80 11.98
C ALA A 91 0.78 12.00 10.78
N LEU A 92 0.78 10.66 10.88
CA LEU A 92 1.14 9.79 9.76
C LEU A 92 0.17 9.95 8.59
N GLN A 93 -1.15 9.95 8.85
CA GLN A 93 -2.16 10.16 7.81
C GLN A 93 -1.98 11.51 7.11
N THR A 94 -1.78 12.60 7.87
CA THR A 94 -1.54 13.93 7.31
C THR A 94 -0.25 13.98 6.48
N PHE A 95 0.83 13.34 6.95
CA PHE A 95 2.07 13.24 6.19
C PHE A 95 1.88 12.48 4.88
N LEU A 96 1.18 11.35 4.92
CA LEU A 96 0.88 10.55 3.72
C LEU A 96 -0.03 11.30 2.75
N GLN A 97 -1.02 12.04 3.25
CA GLN A 97 -1.88 12.92 2.43
C GLN A 97 -1.08 14.03 1.78
N GLN A 98 -0.27 14.76 2.56
CA GLN A 98 0.60 15.82 2.02
C GLN A 98 1.55 15.28 0.95
N LYS A 99 2.14 14.10 1.16
CA LYS A 99 3.03 13.47 0.19
C LYS A 99 2.29 13.00 -1.07
N ALA A 100 1.03 12.60 -0.94
CA ALA A 100 0.17 12.20 -2.06
C ALA A 100 -0.35 13.40 -2.85
N GLU A 101 -0.64 14.51 -2.18
CA GLU A 101 -1.11 15.77 -2.78
C GLU A 101 0.02 16.60 -3.40
N GLU A 102 1.26 16.32 -3.02
CA GLU A 102 2.42 17.02 -3.55
C GLU A 102 2.53 16.83 -5.08
N SER A 103 2.70 17.93 -5.80
CA SER A 103 2.92 17.88 -7.24
C SER A 103 4.28 17.26 -7.58
N SER A 104 4.43 16.76 -8.81
CA SER A 104 5.74 16.32 -9.32
C SER A 104 6.79 17.43 -9.27
N GLU A 105 6.39 18.66 -9.56
CA GLU A 105 7.23 19.86 -9.49
C GLU A 105 7.73 20.12 -8.06
N GLN A 106 6.83 20.14 -7.07
CA GLN A 106 7.21 20.33 -5.66
C GLN A 106 8.17 19.25 -5.15
N ARG A 107 7.94 17.99 -5.56
CA ARG A 107 8.87 16.89 -5.23
C ARG A 107 10.25 17.13 -5.84
N ASN A 108 10.29 17.59 -7.10
CA ASN A 108 11.54 17.87 -7.80
C ASN A 108 12.26 19.08 -7.20
N ASP A 109 11.55 20.12 -6.76
CA ASP A 109 12.15 21.28 -6.07
C ASP A 109 12.88 20.88 -4.79
N ARG A 110 12.27 20.01 -3.98
CA ARG A 110 12.94 19.49 -2.77
C ARG A 110 14.17 18.66 -3.12
N TYR A 111 14.10 17.91 -4.20
CA TYR A 111 15.23 17.11 -4.68
C TYR A 111 16.37 18.00 -5.19
N ILE A 112 16.08 19.06 -5.94
CA ILE A 112 17.04 20.11 -6.32
C ILE A 112 17.73 20.69 -5.08
N ILE A 113 16.96 21.08 -4.05
CA ILE A 113 17.52 21.62 -2.80
C ILE A 113 18.44 20.58 -2.11
N SER A 114 18.05 19.31 -2.10
CA SER A 114 18.86 18.22 -1.55
C SER A 114 20.19 18.07 -2.29
N LEU A 115 20.18 18.05 -3.63
CA LEU A 115 21.37 17.94 -4.47
C LEU A 115 22.30 19.15 -4.28
N GLN A 116 21.74 20.37 -4.24
CA GLN A 116 22.51 21.58 -3.92
C GLN A 116 23.18 21.51 -2.54
N ASN A 117 22.47 21.03 -1.51
CA ASN A 117 23.04 20.86 -0.17
C ASN A 117 24.21 19.88 -0.18
N GLN A 118 24.11 18.77 -0.91
CA GLN A 118 25.19 17.79 -1.04
C GLN A 118 26.40 18.39 -1.79
N LEU A 119 26.16 19.15 -2.86
CA LEU A 119 27.22 19.84 -3.61
C LEU A 119 27.90 20.95 -2.80
N ARG A 120 27.21 21.60 -1.85
CA ARG A 120 27.87 22.52 -0.89
C ARG A 120 28.86 21.80 0.03
N GLN A 121 28.63 20.52 0.32
CA GLN A 121 29.54 19.70 1.14
C GLN A 121 30.69 19.15 0.28
N ASN A 122 30.42 18.76 -0.96
CA ASN A 122 31.42 18.29 -1.90
C ASN A 122 31.12 18.77 -3.33
N ALA A 123 31.73 19.88 -3.71
CA ALA A 123 31.55 20.47 -5.04
C ALA A 123 32.24 19.67 -6.17
N ASN A 124 33.15 18.74 -5.84
CA ASN A 124 33.86 17.91 -6.81
C ASN A 124 33.15 16.58 -7.06
N ASN A 125 31.84 16.49 -6.80
CA ASN A 125 31.03 15.34 -7.17
C ASN A 125 30.33 15.60 -8.51
N GLY A 126 30.91 15.05 -9.59
CA GLY A 126 30.42 15.27 -10.94
C GLY A 126 29.08 14.58 -11.23
N ASP A 127 28.82 13.44 -10.61
CA ASP A 127 27.54 12.72 -10.77
C ASP A 127 26.39 13.54 -10.17
N LEU A 128 26.61 14.17 -9.00
CA LEU A 128 25.62 15.07 -8.40
C LEU A 128 25.38 16.33 -9.25
N TRP A 129 26.40 16.85 -9.93
CA TRP A 129 26.21 17.94 -10.89
C TRP A 129 25.35 17.49 -12.09
N PHE A 130 25.57 16.29 -12.60
CA PHE A 130 24.77 15.73 -13.69
C PHE A 130 23.32 15.49 -13.28
N GLU A 131 23.10 14.92 -12.10
CA GLU A 131 21.79 14.70 -11.49
C GLU A 131 21.04 16.01 -11.23
N LEU A 132 21.73 17.04 -10.73
CA LEU A 132 21.16 18.37 -10.54
C LEU A 132 20.77 19.03 -11.87
N GLY A 133 21.56 18.85 -12.93
CA GLY A 133 21.22 19.33 -14.26
C GLY A 133 19.95 18.68 -14.83
N GLN A 134 19.79 17.37 -14.62
CA GLN A 134 18.57 16.65 -15.01
C GLN A 134 17.35 17.14 -14.21
N ALA A 135 17.51 17.35 -12.91
CA ALA A 135 16.45 17.89 -12.06
C ALA A 135 16.01 19.30 -12.50
N TYR A 136 16.94 20.19 -12.83
CA TYR A 136 16.59 21.50 -13.41
C TYR A 136 15.91 21.39 -14.77
N SER A 137 16.35 20.45 -15.62
CA SER A 137 15.73 20.21 -16.92
C SER A 137 14.27 19.76 -16.78
N LEU A 138 13.94 18.95 -15.75
CA LEU A 138 12.56 18.54 -15.44
C LEU A 138 11.66 19.73 -15.05
N ASN A 139 12.24 20.78 -14.45
CA ASN A 139 11.53 22.03 -14.15
C ASN A 139 11.52 23.01 -15.34
N ASN A 140 12.01 22.60 -16.51
CA ASN A 140 12.22 23.45 -17.69
C ASN A 140 13.20 24.63 -17.47
N ASP A 141 14.02 24.58 -16.42
CA ASP A 141 15.09 25.55 -16.18
C ASP A 141 16.37 25.10 -16.90
N PHE A 142 16.33 25.21 -18.23
CA PHE A 142 17.42 24.73 -19.09
C PHE A 142 18.71 25.54 -18.93
N ASP A 143 18.62 26.80 -18.50
CA ASP A 143 19.80 27.63 -18.23
C ASP A 143 20.55 27.14 -16.99
N ALA A 144 19.85 26.89 -15.88
CA ALA A 144 20.46 26.29 -14.70
C ALA A 144 20.98 24.87 -14.98
N ALA A 145 20.24 24.09 -15.78
CA ALA A 145 20.67 22.75 -16.18
C ALA A 145 22.01 22.78 -16.95
N MET A 146 22.15 23.70 -17.92
CA MET A 146 23.38 23.86 -18.69
C MET A 146 24.59 24.20 -17.82
N VAL A 147 24.43 25.07 -16.81
CA VAL A 147 25.50 25.36 -15.83
C VAL A 147 25.91 24.08 -15.10
N CYS A 148 24.94 23.29 -14.65
CA CYS A 148 25.20 22.05 -13.92
C CYS A 148 25.90 21.02 -14.80
N TYR A 149 25.48 20.86 -16.06
CA TYR A 149 26.15 19.94 -16.99
C TYR A 149 27.58 20.36 -17.32
N HIS A 150 27.87 21.66 -17.42
CA HIS A 150 29.24 22.15 -17.59
C HIS A 150 30.12 21.83 -16.37
N ASN A 151 29.58 21.94 -15.15
CA ASN A 151 30.30 21.51 -13.94
C ASN A 151 30.52 19.99 -13.93
N ALA A 152 29.50 19.20 -14.30
CA ALA A 152 29.62 17.76 -14.44
C ALA A 152 30.71 17.38 -15.45
N LEU A 153 30.74 18.03 -16.62
CA LEU A 153 31.76 17.84 -17.65
C LEU A 153 33.17 18.18 -17.15
N THR A 154 33.31 19.21 -16.32
CA THR A 154 34.59 19.63 -15.74
C THR A 154 35.15 18.58 -14.77
N VAL A 155 34.27 17.91 -14.01
CA VAL A 155 34.66 16.93 -13.00
C VAL A 155 34.78 15.50 -13.57
N LEU A 156 33.81 15.07 -14.37
CA LEU A 156 33.75 13.71 -14.93
C LEU A 156 34.52 13.56 -16.25
N GLY A 157 34.86 14.68 -16.89
CA GLY A 157 35.33 14.72 -18.27
C GLY A 157 34.20 14.55 -19.29
N ARG A 158 34.58 14.42 -20.56
CA ARG A 158 33.64 14.30 -21.69
C ARG A 158 32.99 12.91 -21.73
N LYS A 159 31.86 12.78 -21.04
CA LYS A 159 31.02 11.57 -21.02
C LYS A 159 29.86 11.73 -22.00
N ALA A 160 29.55 10.66 -22.74
CA ALA A 160 28.46 10.65 -23.72
C ALA A 160 27.12 11.11 -23.12
N ALA A 161 26.72 10.54 -21.96
CA ALA A 161 25.48 10.90 -21.28
C ALA A 161 25.38 12.38 -20.88
N VAL A 162 26.49 12.99 -20.43
CA VAL A 162 26.50 14.43 -20.07
C VAL A 162 26.33 15.28 -21.31
N ILE A 163 27.03 14.96 -22.39
CA ILE A 163 26.97 15.69 -23.66
C ILE A 163 25.60 15.54 -24.32
N GLY A 164 25.02 14.33 -24.30
CA GLY A 164 23.67 14.06 -24.78
C GLY A 164 22.63 14.89 -24.02
N ALA A 165 22.70 14.94 -22.69
CA ALA A 165 21.82 15.77 -21.88
C ALA A 165 21.97 17.28 -22.16
N MET A 166 23.20 17.75 -22.41
CA MET A 166 23.45 19.13 -22.86
C MET A 166 22.78 19.40 -24.21
N ALA A 167 22.85 18.48 -25.17
CA ALA A 167 22.16 18.62 -26.45
C ALA A 167 20.64 18.70 -26.28
N THR A 168 20.06 17.88 -25.41
CA THR A 168 18.63 17.93 -25.08
C THR A 168 18.25 19.26 -24.43
N ALA A 169 19.00 19.73 -23.44
CA ALA A 169 18.74 21.02 -22.80
C ALA A 169 18.85 22.20 -23.80
N GLU A 170 19.84 22.17 -24.68
CA GLU A 170 20.01 23.17 -25.74
C GLU A 170 18.81 23.20 -26.70
N TYR A 171 18.35 22.03 -27.13
CA TYR A 171 17.18 21.90 -27.99
C TYR A 171 15.93 22.53 -27.37
N TYR A 172 15.66 22.24 -26.10
CA TYR A 172 14.50 22.81 -25.40
C TYR A 172 14.67 24.30 -25.10
N ARG A 173 15.87 24.76 -24.72
CA ARG A 173 16.18 26.19 -24.57
C ARG A 173 15.91 26.96 -25.87
N HIS A 174 16.13 26.32 -27.02
CA HIS A 174 15.85 26.87 -28.35
C HIS A 174 14.41 26.61 -28.84
N LYS A 175 13.46 26.35 -27.94
CA LYS A 175 12.03 26.12 -28.25
C LYS A 175 11.84 24.97 -29.24
N GLN A 176 12.52 23.86 -28.98
CA GLN A 176 12.43 22.62 -29.75
C GLN A 176 12.91 22.78 -31.20
N LYS A 177 13.93 23.62 -31.39
CA LYS A 177 14.64 23.76 -32.67
C LYS A 177 16.04 23.20 -32.52
N LEU A 178 16.40 22.27 -33.41
CA LEU A 178 17.74 21.70 -33.42
C LEU A 178 18.75 22.75 -33.88
N SER A 179 19.50 23.30 -32.93
CA SER A 179 20.58 24.26 -33.21
C SER A 179 21.83 23.53 -33.74
N PRO A 180 22.72 24.22 -34.49
CA PRO A 180 24.00 23.63 -34.88
C PRO A 180 24.83 23.12 -33.70
N GLN A 181 24.73 23.79 -32.54
CA GLN A 181 25.41 23.40 -31.31
C GLN A 181 24.82 22.14 -30.69
N ALA A 182 23.48 22.05 -30.60
CA ALA A 182 22.81 20.83 -30.15
C ALA A 182 23.16 19.65 -31.07
N LYS A 183 23.19 19.87 -32.39
CA LYS A 183 23.60 18.84 -33.35
C LYS A 183 25.06 18.41 -33.14
N ALA A 184 25.99 19.34 -32.94
CA ALA A 184 27.38 18.99 -32.68
C ALA A 184 27.54 18.15 -31.39
N TRP A 185 26.77 18.45 -30.34
CA TRP A 185 26.76 17.64 -29.12
C TRP A 185 26.13 16.27 -29.31
N ILE A 186 25.04 16.14 -30.08
CA ILE A 186 24.47 14.84 -30.45
C ILE A 186 25.52 14.00 -31.19
N ASP A 187 26.14 14.56 -32.23
CA ASP A 187 27.11 13.86 -33.07
C ASP A 187 28.31 13.39 -32.23
N GLU A 188 28.77 14.23 -31.28
CA GLU A 188 29.84 13.86 -30.35
C GLU A 188 29.43 12.81 -29.32
N ALA A 189 28.24 12.92 -28.72
CA ALA A 189 27.74 11.96 -27.75
C ALA A 189 27.64 10.57 -28.38
N LEU A 190 27.10 10.48 -29.61
CA LEU A 190 26.98 9.24 -30.37
C LEU A 190 28.34 8.70 -30.87
N GLN A 191 29.34 9.57 -31.06
CA GLN A 191 30.70 9.13 -31.35
C GLN A 191 31.34 8.46 -30.12
N LEU A 192 31.06 8.96 -28.91
CA LEU A 192 31.56 8.39 -27.66
C LEU A 192 30.80 7.12 -27.25
N ASP A 193 29.48 7.11 -27.44
CA ASP A 193 28.61 5.98 -27.19
C ASP A 193 27.49 5.94 -28.25
N PRO A 194 27.58 5.04 -29.25
CA PRO A 194 26.56 4.90 -30.29
C PRO A 194 25.16 4.55 -29.76
N LYS A 195 25.04 4.11 -28.50
CA LYS A 195 23.77 3.76 -27.84
C LYS A 195 23.33 4.81 -26.82
N GLU A 196 23.92 6.00 -26.84
CA GLU A 196 23.56 7.09 -25.94
C GLU A 196 22.07 7.46 -26.12
N SER A 197 21.29 7.21 -25.07
CA SER A 197 19.84 7.19 -25.18
C SER A 197 19.24 8.59 -25.39
N ALA A 198 19.77 9.64 -24.76
CA ALA A 198 19.20 10.99 -24.86
C ALA A 198 19.32 11.55 -26.29
N SER A 199 20.48 11.36 -26.91
CA SER A 199 20.78 11.77 -28.27
C SER A 199 19.93 11.02 -29.29
N LEU A 200 19.83 9.68 -29.16
CA LEU A 200 18.99 8.87 -30.04
C LEU A 200 17.51 9.23 -29.89
N LEU A 201 17.02 9.45 -28.67
CA LEU A 201 15.63 9.87 -28.44
C LEU A 201 15.33 11.24 -29.06
N LEU A 202 16.25 12.20 -28.91
CA LEU A 202 16.10 13.52 -29.51
C LEU A 202 16.06 13.45 -31.03
N LEU A 203 16.95 12.67 -31.65
CA LEU A 203 16.94 12.43 -33.10
C LEU A 203 15.66 11.72 -33.55
N ALA A 204 15.15 10.77 -32.78
CA ALA A 204 13.90 10.09 -33.08
C ALA A 204 12.71 11.06 -33.05
N SER A 205 12.62 11.91 -32.03
CA SER A 205 11.59 12.95 -31.93
C SER A 205 11.68 13.95 -33.08
N GLU A 206 12.88 14.40 -33.44
CA GLU A 206 13.10 15.33 -34.56
C GLU A 206 12.67 14.71 -35.89
N ALA A 207 13.09 13.48 -36.17
CA ALA A 207 12.71 12.77 -37.39
C ALA A 207 11.18 12.57 -37.47
N PHE A 208 10.54 12.19 -36.36
CA PHE A 208 9.10 11.99 -36.32
C PHE A 208 8.33 13.29 -36.59
N LEU A 209 8.74 14.39 -35.94
CA LEU A 209 8.11 15.71 -36.13
C LEU A 209 8.28 16.26 -37.55
N ASN A 210 9.35 15.89 -38.25
CA ASN A 210 9.60 16.29 -39.64
C ASN A 210 9.00 15.34 -40.69
N ASN A 211 8.04 14.49 -40.32
CA ASN A 211 7.41 13.51 -41.21
C ASN A 211 8.40 12.46 -41.80
N ASN A 212 9.46 12.11 -41.07
CA ASN A 212 10.38 11.02 -41.39
C ASN A 212 10.20 9.84 -40.42
N PRO A 213 9.02 9.19 -40.37
CA PRO A 213 8.72 8.17 -39.37
C PRO A 213 9.61 6.92 -39.47
N GLN A 214 10.14 6.60 -40.66
CA GLN A 214 11.05 5.46 -40.85
C GLN A 214 12.37 5.70 -40.10
N GLN A 215 12.95 6.90 -40.23
CA GLN A 215 14.17 7.27 -39.53
C GLN A 215 13.94 7.37 -38.01
N ALA A 216 12.79 7.90 -37.59
CA ALA A 216 12.42 7.92 -36.17
C ALA A 216 12.40 6.51 -35.55
N ARG A 217 11.81 5.55 -36.27
CA ARG A 217 11.77 4.14 -35.88
C ARG A 217 13.17 3.53 -35.75
N GLU A 218 14.09 3.83 -36.68
CA GLU A 218 15.47 3.34 -36.60
C GLU A 218 16.19 3.82 -35.33
N TYR A 219 16.03 5.09 -34.96
CA TYR A 219 16.60 5.61 -33.72
C TYR A 219 15.97 4.98 -32.47
N TRP A 220 14.63 4.84 -32.43
CA TRP A 220 13.98 4.16 -31.30
C TRP A 220 14.39 2.70 -31.14
N LEU A 221 14.63 1.98 -32.24
CA LEU A 221 15.17 0.62 -32.17
C LEU A 221 16.58 0.61 -31.56
N GLN A 222 17.44 1.56 -31.93
CA GLN A 222 18.77 1.70 -31.32
C GLN A 222 18.69 2.01 -29.81
N VAL A 223 17.71 2.79 -29.38
CA VAL A 223 17.45 3.03 -27.93
C VAL A 223 17.10 1.71 -27.22
N LEU A 224 16.28 0.86 -27.82
CA LEU A 224 15.90 -0.43 -27.24
C LEU A 224 17.07 -1.42 -27.15
N ASP A 225 18.02 -1.33 -28.08
CA ASP A 225 19.26 -2.11 -28.07
C ASP A 225 20.27 -1.65 -26.98
N GLY A 226 19.99 -0.53 -26.31
CA GLY A 226 20.76 0.02 -25.20
C GLY A 226 20.49 -0.66 -23.85
N GLU A 227 21.43 -0.49 -22.92
CA GLU A 227 21.35 -1.04 -21.56
C GLU A 227 20.73 -0.08 -20.53
N ASN A 228 20.32 1.12 -20.95
CA ASN A 228 19.77 2.13 -20.06
C ASN A 228 18.42 1.67 -19.46
N GLN A 229 18.47 1.24 -18.20
CA GLN A 229 17.30 0.71 -17.47
C GLN A 229 16.29 1.79 -17.09
N ALA A 230 16.66 3.07 -17.13
CA ALA A 230 15.76 4.18 -16.82
C ALA A 230 14.74 4.44 -17.95
N ILE A 231 14.97 3.91 -19.15
CA ILE A 231 14.07 4.06 -20.29
C ILE A 231 12.82 3.20 -20.11
N ASP A 232 11.62 3.80 -20.19
CA ASP A 232 10.37 3.04 -20.31
C ASP A 232 10.28 2.44 -21.72
N ARG A 233 10.77 1.21 -21.85
CA ARG A 233 10.74 0.45 -23.11
C ARG A 233 9.33 0.33 -23.71
N ARG A 234 8.27 0.37 -22.89
CA ARG A 234 6.90 0.30 -23.41
C ARG A 234 6.52 1.57 -24.17
N GLU A 235 6.93 2.74 -23.68
CA GLU A 235 6.70 4.00 -24.39
C GLU A 235 7.41 4.01 -25.73
N ILE A 236 8.67 3.57 -25.77
CA ILE A 236 9.44 3.48 -27.03
C ILE A 236 8.78 2.54 -28.04
N ILE A 237 8.28 1.38 -27.60
CA ILE A 237 7.54 0.44 -28.46
C ILE A 237 6.24 1.09 -28.97
N GLN A 238 5.55 1.87 -28.16
CA GLN A 238 4.37 2.60 -28.59
C GLN A 238 4.72 3.66 -29.64
N SER A 239 5.80 4.42 -29.46
CA SER A 239 6.29 5.39 -30.43
C SER A 239 6.65 4.73 -31.78
N ILE A 240 7.33 3.59 -31.76
CA ILE A 240 7.63 2.79 -32.96
C ILE A 240 6.34 2.43 -33.70
N LYS A 241 5.32 1.93 -32.99
CA LYS A 241 4.03 1.58 -33.59
C LYS A 241 3.34 2.79 -34.23
N MET A 242 3.43 3.97 -33.61
CA MET A 242 2.88 5.20 -34.18
C MET A 242 3.61 5.59 -35.48
N ALA A 243 4.94 5.51 -35.52
CA ALA A 243 5.70 5.73 -36.75
C ALA A 243 5.33 4.74 -37.86
N GLU A 244 5.12 3.47 -37.55
CA GLU A 244 4.69 2.48 -38.55
C GLU A 244 3.33 2.83 -39.16
N GLN A 245 2.37 3.26 -38.32
CA GLN A 245 1.06 3.71 -38.78
C GLN A 245 1.17 4.96 -39.66
N MET A 246 2.02 5.92 -39.27
CA MET A 246 2.25 7.14 -40.03
C MET A 246 2.90 6.87 -41.39
N SER A 247 3.92 5.99 -41.44
CA SER A 247 4.55 5.57 -42.70
C SER A 247 3.51 4.99 -43.66
N GLN A 248 2.67 4.05 -43.19
CA GLN A 248 1.62 3.44 -44.02
C GLN A 248 0.58 4.43 -44.53
N ALA A 249 0.37 5.55 -43.82
CA ALA A 249 -0.54 6.59 -44.23
C ALA A 249 0.09 7.52 -45.30
N LEU A 250 1.41 7.72 -45.26
CA LEU A 250 2.15 8.52 -46.25
C LEU A 250 2.36 7.77 -47.57
N ASP A 251 2.37 6.44 -47.54
CA ASP A 251 2.53 5.58 -48.72
C ASP A 251 1.22 5.37 -49.53
N LYS A 252 0.10 5.94 -49.08
CA LYS A 252 -1.23 5.84 -49.71
C LYS A 252 -1.62 7.12 -50.44
#